data_AF-A0A0V0Y4T6-F1
#
_entry.id   AF-A0A0V0Y4T6-F1
#
_cell.length_a   1.000
_cell.length_b   1.000
_cell.length_c   1.000
_cell.angle_alpha   90.00
_cell.angle_beta   90.00
_cell.angle_gamma   90.00
#
_symmetry.space_group_name_H-M   'P 1'
#
loop_
_entity.id
_entity.type
_entity.pdbx_description
1 polymer ?
#
loop_
_entity_poly.entity_id
_entity_poly.type
_entity_poly.pdbx_seq_one_letter_code
_entity_poly.pdbx_strand_id
1 'polypeptide(L)'
;MIALEHFKRLKDNCKEANLISVISSFTSKLALFKRNLGRREFYQFSSVAALRENEEVHDDDIQINFDHLDVLQKDMEERFQDILKMKIPNWVIEPFSNTDEIEIKLEEELIVQFHGCSHN
;
A
#
# COMPACT_ATOMS: atom_id res chain seq x y z
N MET A 1 -9.58 26.85 0.61
CA MET A 1 -9.94 25.99 -0.53
C MET A 1 -8.78 25.06 -0.93
N ILE A 2 -7.59 25.59 -1.26
CA ILE A 2 -6.40 24.81 -1.67
C ILE A 2 -5.99 23.71 -0.67
N ALA A 3 -5.97 24.02 0.63
CA ALA A 3 -5.62 23.03 1.66
C ALA A 3 -6.63 21.87 1.70
N LEU A 4 -7.92 22.17 1.58
CA LEU A 4 -9.00 21.18 1.56
C LEU A 4 -8.91 20.25 0.34
N GLU A 5 -8.58 20.80 -0.83
CA GLU A 5 -8.31 20.01 -2.04
C GLU A 5 -7.07 19.12 -1.87
N HIS A 6 -6.00 19.64 -1.27
CA HIS A 6 -4.80 18.86 -0.96
C HIS A 6 -5.11 17.68 -0.03
N PHE A 7 -5.90 17.91 1.03
CA PHE A 7 -6.31 16.88 1.98
C PHE A 7 -7.26 15.86 1.36
N LYS A 8 -8.21 16.31 0.52
CA LYS A 8 -9.11 15.40 -0.22
C LYS A 8 -8.31 14.50 -1.17
N ARG A 9 -7.33 15.07 -1.88
CA ARG A 9 -6.43 14.33 -2.78
C ARG A 9 -5.55 13.33 -2.02
N LEU A 10 -5.05 13.69 -0.83
CA LEU A 10 -4.35 12.77 0.08
C LEU A 10 -5.24 11.62 0.56
N LYS A 11 -6.49 11.91 0.91
CA LYS A 11 -7.50 10.92 1.33
C LYS A 11 -7.85 9.94 0.21
N ASP A 12 -8.09 10.45 -1.00
CA ASP A 12 -8.45 9.62 -2.15
C ASP A 12 -7.26 8.74 -2.58
N ASN A 13 -6.03 9.29 -2.57
CA ASN A 13 -4.80 8.52 -2.82
C ASN A 13 -4.57 7.40 -1.80
N CYS A 14 -4.92 7.59 -0.52
CA CYS A 14 -4.82 6.53 0.49
C CYS A 14 -5.88 5.43 0.30
N LYS A 15 -6.99 5.72 -0.38
CA LYS A 15 -8.08 4.78 -0.63
C LYS A 15 -7.92 3.97 -1.92
N GLU A 16 -7.34 4.55 -2.97
CA GLU A 16 -7.34 3.96 -4.31
C GLU A 16 -6.31 2.82 -4.50
N ALA A 17 -5.25 2.81 -3.69
CA ALA A 17 -4.42 1.63 -3.45
C ALA A 17 -3.61 1.85 -2.17
N ASN A 18 -3.89 1.09 -1.11
CA ASN A 18 -2.99 1.07 0.03
C ASN A 18 -1.63 0.52 -0.48
N LEU A 19 -0.63 1.39 -0.61
CA LEU A 19 0.71 1.05 -1.10
C LEU A 19 1.28 -0.16 -0.34
N ILE A 20 0.98 -0.29 0.96
CA ILE A 20 1.31 -1.45 1.79
C ILE A 20 0.68 -2.73 1.23
N SER A 21 -0.60 -2.70 0.86
CA SER A 21 -1.31 -3.83 0.26
C SER A 21 -0.72 -4.21 -1.09
N VAL A 22 -0.40 -3.23 -1.95
CA VAL A 22 0.22 -3.48 -3.26
C VAL A 22 1.57 -4.17 -3.11
N ILE A 23 2.45 -3.62 -2.28
CA ILE A 23 3.80 -4.17 -2.04
C ILE A 23 3.68 -5.55 -1.38
N SER A 24 2.78 -5.72 -0.41
CA SER A 24 2.57 -7.01 0.28
C SER A 24 2.06 -8.10 -0.68
N SER A 25 1.10 -7.76 -1.54
CA SER A 25 0.55 -8.65 -2.56
C SER A 25 1.62 -9.05 -3.58
N PHE A 26 2.40 -8.08 -4.05
CA PHE A 26 3.50 -8.34 -4.97
C PHE A 26 4.58 -9.25 -4.36
N THR A 27 5.01 -8.96 -3.13
CA THR A 27 6.00 -9.78 -2.40
C THR A 27 5.50 -11.22 -2.20
N SER A 28 4.22 -11.38 -1.82
CA SER A 28 3.59 -12.70 -1.69
C SER A 28 3.56 -13.47 -3.02
N LYS A 29 3.36 -12.76 -4.14
CA LYS A 29 3.36 -13.34 -5.48
C LYS A 29 4.77 -13.79 -5.90
N LEU A 30 5.81 -13.02 -5.57
CA LEU A 30 7.21 -13.44 -5.78
C LEU A 30 7.55 -14.71 -5.00
N ALA A 31 7.15 -14.78 -3.73
CA ALA A 31 7.36 -15.98 -2.91
C ALA A 31 6.65 -17.21 -3.48
N LEU A 32 5.42 -17.05 -4.00
CA LEU A 32 4.68 -18.11 -4.66
C LEU A 32 5.39 -18.58 -5.94
N PHE A 33 5.82 -17.65 -6.80
CA PHE A 33 6.56 -17.95 -8.01
C PHE A 33 7.85 -18.71 -7.73
N LYS A 34 8.65 -18.23 -6.76
CA LYS A 34 9.87 -18.90 -6.31
C LYS A 34 9.59 -20.34 -5.85
N ARG A 35 8.59 -20.54 -4.98
CA ARG A 35 8.20 -21.86 -4.49
C ARG A 35 7.82 -22.82 -5.62
N ASN A 36 6.97 -22.35 -6.53
CA ASN A 36 6.46 -23.18 -7.63
C ASN A 36 7.59 -23.51 -8.62
N LEU A 37 8.45 -22.54 -8.93
CA LEU A 37 9.59 -22.73 -9.81
C LEU A 37 10.57 -23.76 -9.22
N GLY A 38 10.90 -23.67 -7.93
CA GLY A 38 11.74 -24.66 -7.23
C GLY A 38 11.13 -26.07 -7.17
N ARG A 39 9.80 -26.19 -7.22
CA ARG A 39 9.08 -27.46 -7.31
C ARG A 39 8.86 -27.95 -8.74
N ARG A 40 9.31 -27.20 -9.75
CA ARG A 40 9.06 -27.48 -11.18
C ARG A 40 7.57 -27.50 -11.52
N GLU A 41 6.78 -26.70 -10.81
CA GLU A 41 5.35 -26.52 -11.04
C GLU A 41 5.14 -25.32 -11.99
N PHE A 42 5.02 -25.59 -13.29
CA PHE A 42 5.00 -24.54 -14.33
C PHE A 42 3.60 -24.05 -14.73
N TYR A 43 2.55 -24.34 -13.97
CA TYR A 43 1.18 -23.95 -14.32
C TYR A 43 0.96 -22.44 -14.45
N GLN A 44 1.77 -21.63 -13.74
CA GLN A 44 1.80 -20.16 -13.85
C GLN A 44 2.79 -19.65 -14.91
N PHE A 45 3.59 -20.53 -15.49
CA PHE A 45 4.67 -20.23 -16.43
C PHE A 45 4.45 -21.03 -17.73
N SER A 46 3.31 -20.84 -18.38
CA SER A 46 2.91 -21.62 -19.57
C SER A 46 3.97 -21.59 -20.69
N SER A 47 4.66 -20.47 -20.88
CA SER A 47 5.77 -20.39 -21.83
C SER A 47 6.97 -21.25 -21.40
N VAL A 48 7.33 -21.27 -20.12
CA VAL A 48 8.41 -22.12 -19.61
C VAL A 48 8.04 -23.59 -19.73
N ALA A 49 6.77 -23.95 -19.44
CA ALA A 49 6.26 -25.30 -19.62
C ALA A 49 6.43 -25.78 -21.06
N ALA A 50 6.00 -24.97 -22.04
CA ALA A 50 6.12 -25.28 -23.46
C ALA A 50 7.59 -25.42 -23.92
N LEU A 51 8.46 -24.51 -23.47
CA LEU A 51 9.89 -24.59 -23.79
C LEU A 51 10.55 -25.83 -23.17
N ARG A 52 10.09 -26.26 -22.00
CA ARG A 52 10.56 -27.50 -21.35
C ARG A 52 10.16 -28.75 -22.12
N GLU A 53 8.94 -28.78 -22.67
CA GLU A 53 8.47 -29.88 -23.51
C GLU A 53 9.32 -30.01 -24.79
N ASN A 54 9.81 -28.89 -25.31
CA ASN A 54 10.72 -28.83 -26.45
C ASN A 54 12.20 -29.02 -26.08
N GLU A 55 12.52 -29.29 -24.82
CA GLU A 55 13.91 -29.39 -24.31
C GLU A 55 14.74 -28.10 -24.50
N GLU A 56 14.10 -26.94 -24.65
CA GLU A 56 14.75 -25.63 -24.84
C GLU A 56 15.12 -24.93 -23.51
N VAL A 57 14.55 -25.39 -22.40
CA VAL A 57 14.83 -24.88 -21.05
C VAL A 57 15.29 -26.00 -20.15
N HIS A 58 16.49 -25.85 -19.59
CA HIS A 58 17.10 -26.81 -18.70
C HIS A 58 16.98 -26.41 -17.22
N ASP A 59 17.41 -27.31 -16.34
CA ASP A 59 17.38 -27.11 -14.89
C ASP A 59 18.24 -25.92 -14.46
N ASP A 60 19.37 -25.70 -15.14
CA ASP A 60 20.28 -24.59 -14.86
C ASP A 60 19.63 -23.24 -15.18
N ASP A 61 18.87 -23.14 -16.28
CA ASP A 61 18.12 -21.93 -16.65
C ASP A 61 17.02 -21.61 -15.63
N ILE A 62 16.38 -22.65 -15.09
CA ILE A 62 15.37 -22.55 -14.04
C ILE A 62 16.02 -22.10 -12.73
N GLN A 63 17.19 -22.62 -12.39
CA GLN A 63 17.93 -22.24 -11.19
C GLN A 63 18.34 -20.77 -11.23
N ILE A 64 18.82 -20.28 -12.38
CA ILE A 64 19.14 -18.85 -12.58
C ILE A 64 17.91 -17.96 -12.32
N ASN A 65 16.76 -18.33 -12.89
CA ASN A 65 15.51 -17.60 -12.63
C ASN A 65 15.07 -17.67 -11.16
N PHE A 66 15.25 -18.81 -10.51
CA PHE A 66 14.97 -18.97 -9.08
C PHE A 66 15.84 -18.04 -8.22
N ASP A 67 17.14 -17.97 -8.53
CA ASP A 67 18.08 -17.11 -7.81
C ASP A 67 17.75 -15.63 -8.03
N HIS A 68 17.35 -15.25 -9.24
CA HIS A 68 16.86 -13.89 -9.51
C HIS A 68 15.59 -13.54 -8.72
N LEU A 69 14.64 -14.46 -8.60
CA LEU A 69 13.45 -14.27 -7.78
C LEU A 69 13.80 -14.13 -6.29
N ASP A 70 14.79 -14.87 -5.80
CA ASP A 70 15.27 -14.75 -4.41
C ASP A 70 15.89 -13.38 -4.14
N VAL A 71 16.75 -12.91 -5.04
CA VAL A 71 17.38 -11.57 -4.94
C VAL A 71 16.32 -10.48 -5.03
N LEU A 72 15.37 -10.58 -5.98
CA LEU A 72 14.31 -9.61 -6.15
C LEU A 72 13.39 -9.54 -4.93
N GLN A 73 13.04 -10.68 -4.34
CA GLN A 73 12.22 -10.71 -3.14
C GLN A 73 12.91 -9.98 -1.98
N LYS A 74 14.19 -10.28 -1.73
CA LYS A 74 14.97 -9.61 -0.68
C LYS A 74 15.08 -8.10 -0.92
N ASP A 75 15.37 -7.70 -2.15
CA ASP A 75 15.47 -6.29 -2.54
C ASP A 75 14.14 -5.54 -2.33
N MET A 76 13.00 -6.16 -2.63
CA MET A 76 11.68 -5.58 -2.37
C MET A 76 11.40 -5.45 -0.87
N GLU A 77 11.72 -6.48 -0.07
CA GLU A 77 11.54 -6.45 1.38
C GLU A 77 12.43 -5.37 2.04
N GLU A 78 13.67 -5.21 1.57
CA GLU A 78 14.61 -4.20 2.07
C GLU A 78 14.21 -2.78 1.66
N ARG A 79 13.93 -2.55 0.38
CA ARG A 79 13.60 -1.21 -0.16
C ARG A 79 12.29 -0.64 0.37
N PHE A 80 11.32 -1.50 0.66
CA PHE A 80 9.99 -1.08 1.09
C PHE A 80 9.70 -1.38 2.55
N GLN A 81 10.71 -1.76 3.33
CA GLN A 81 10.59 -2.07 4.75
C GLN A 81 9.89 -0.94 5.53
N ASP A 82 10.26 0.29 5.26
CA ASP A 82 9.75 1.49 5.93
C ASP A 82 8.25 1.69 5.67
N ILE A 83 7.82 1.55 4.42
CA ILE A 83 6.42 1.61 4.00
C ILE A 83 5.65 0.44 4.59
N LEU A 84 6.18 -0.78 4.54
CA LEU A 84 5.52 -1.98 5.08
C LEU A 84 5.33 -1.91 6.60
N LYS A 85 6.25 -1.26 7.32
CA LYS A 85 6.18 -1.03 8.77
C LYS A 85 5.47 0.27 9.14
N MET A 86 5.03 1.05 8.17
CA MET A 86 4.40 2.34 8.40
C MET A 86 3.07 2.16 9.13
N LYS A 87 2.99 2.71 10.34
CA LYS A 87 1.72 2.88 11.04
C LYS A 87 1.11 4.20 10.61
N ILE A 88 0.08 4.14 9.77
CA ILE A 88 -0.66 5.34 9.36
C ILE A 88 -1.56 5.75 10.53
N PRO A 89 -1.36 6.92 11.15
CA PRO A 89 -2.22 7.38 12.24
C PRO A 89 -3.64 7.63 11.76
N ASN A 90 -4.62 7.44 12.65
CA ASN A 90 -6.04 7.66 12.32
C ASN A 90 -6.32 9.08 11.81
N TRP A 91 -5.61 10.10 12.30
CA TRP A 91 -5.76 11.47 11.81
C TRP A 91 -5.23 11.69 10.38
N VAL A 92 -4.41 10.78 9.84
CA VAL A 92 -4.01 10.82 8.41
C VAL A 92 -5.09 10.18 7.53
N ILE A 93 -5.68 9.08 8.03
CA ILE A 93 -6.76 8.34 7.34
C ILE A 93 -8.07 9.14 7.38
N GLU A 94 -8.32 9.80 8.51
CA GLU A 94 -9.53 10.52 8.83
C GLU A 94 -9.21 11.80 9.61
N PRO A 95 -8.71 12.84 8.93
CA PRO A 95 -8.24 14.07 9.58
C PRO A 95 -9.30 14.85 10.36
N PHE A 96 -10.58 14.56 10.08
CA PHE A 96 -11.73 15.26 10.64
C PHE A 96 -12.72 14.30 11.30
N SER A 97 -12.27 13.14 11.82
CA SER A 97 -13.14 12.13 12.43
C SER A 97 -13.94 12.63 13.64
N ASN A 98 -13.56 13.78 14.22
CA ASN A 98 -14.19 14.35 15.42
C ASN A 98 -14.56 15.84 15.25
N THR A 99 -14.85 16.32 14.04
CA THR A 99 -15.21 17.75 13.86
C THR A 99 -16.53 18.13 14.52
N ASP A 100 -17.43 17.18 14.76
CA ASP A 100 -18.74 17.48 15.36
C ASP A 100 -18.61 18.13 16.74
N GLU A 101 -17.65 17.73 17.59
CA GLU A 101 -17.46 18.34 18.93
C GLU A 101 -16.71 19.68 18.89
N ILE A 102 -15.83 19.89 17.92
CA ILE A 102 -15.00 21.11 17.82
C ILE A 102 -15.78 22.23 17.12
N GLU A 103 -16.57 21.89 16.10
CA GLU A 103 -17.43 22.83 15.39
C GLU A 103 -18.54 23.37 16.31
N ILE A 104 -19.17 22.49 17.12
CA ILE A 104 -20.15 22.90 18.14
C ILE A 104 -19.53 23.85 19.17
N LYS A 105 -18.31 23.57 19.66
CA LYS A 105 -17.63 24.46 20.64
C LYS A 105 -17.32 25.84 20.07
N LEU A 106 -16.90 25.92 18.81
CA LEU A 106 -16.59 27.20 18.16
C LEU A 106 -17.87 28.01 17.87
N GLU A 107 -18.96 27.35 17.49
CA GLU A 107 -20.27 28.01 17.35
C GLU A 107 -20.78 28.55 18.70
N GLU A 108 -20.68 27.76 19.78
CA GLU A 108 -21.08 28.19 21.13
C GLU A 108 -20.25 29.38 21.65
N GLU A 109 -18.93 29.38 21.48
CA GLU A 109 -18.07 30.49 21.90
C GLU A 109 -18.37 31.79 21.14
N LEU A 110 -18.61 31.71 19.82
CA LEU A 110 -18.99 32.87 19.02
C LEU A 110 -20.35 33.44 19.47
N ILE A 111 -21.34 32.56 19.71
CA ILE A 111 -22.67 32.97 20.19
C ILE A 111 -22.57 33.69 21.54
N VAL A 112 -21.78 33.19 22.49
CA VAL A 112 -21.58 33.84 23.80
C VAL A 112 -20.92 35.21 23.65
N GLN A 113 -19.97 35.36 22.72
CA GLN A 113 -19.28 36.64 22.47
C GLN A 113 -20.22 37.68 21.83
N PHE A 114 -21.11 37.27 20.91
CA PHE A 114 -22.11 38.15 20.32
C PHE A 114 -23.21 38.58 21.30
N HIS A 115 -23.60 37.72 22.25
CA HIS A 115 -24.59 38.07 23.27
C HIS A 115 -23.99 38.91 24.42
N GLY A 116 -22.69 38.78 24.70
CA GLY A 116 -21.97 39.61 25.67
C GLY A 116 -21.66 41.04 25.19
N CYS A 117 -21.55 41.27 23.88
CA CYS A 117 -21.35 42.61 23.31
C CYS A 117 -22.63 43.42 23.10
N SER A 118 -23.81 42.85 23.35
CA SER A 118 -25.10 43.52 23.13
C SER A 118 -25.64 44.24 24.37
N HIS A 119 -24.88 44.29 25.48
CA HIS A 119 -25.19 45.06 26.68
C HIS A 119 -23.99 45.91 27.10
N ASN A 120 -23.80 47.05 26.43
CA ASN A 120 -23.17 48.26 26.96
C ASN A 120 -23.60 49.46 26.13
#